data_AF-A0A7J4S2S5-F1
#
_entry.id   AF-A0A7J4S2S5-F1
#
_cell.length_a   1.000
_cell.length_b   1.000
_cell.length_c   1.000
_cell.angle_alpha   90.00
_cell.angle_beta   90.00
_cell.angle_gamma   90.00
#
_symmetry.space_group_name_H-M   'P 1'
#
loop_
_entity.id
_entity.type
_entity.pdbx_description
1 polymer ?
#
loop_
_entity_poly.entity_id
_entity_poly.type
_entity_poly.pdbx_seq_one_letter_code
_entity_poly.pdbx_strand_id
1 'polypeptide(L)'
;EFVWHQAPSYSVLAGASAGFLGLIPHGTFELLAYLVAALAGGILSSAIIRRANAERRWGSVFRDIVKLSAVAIIFLVLGAAIEASSIVGA
;
A
#
# COMPACT_ATOMS: atom_id res chain seq x y z
N GLU A 1 -9.71 48.15 -11.73
CA GLU A 1 -9.64 47.82 -10.29
C GLU A 1 -9.63 46.29 -10.18
N PHE A 2 -8.58 45.70 -9.59
CA PHE A 2 -8.41 44.24 -9.55
C PHE A 2 -9.17 43.72 -8.31
N VAL A 3 -10.34 43.12 -8.52
CA VAL A 3 -11.19 42.59 -7.45
C VAL A 3 -10.68 41.21 -7.06
N TRP A 4 -10.13 41.09 -5.85
CA TRP A 4 -9.80 39.80 -5.25
C TRP A 4 -11.10 39.08 -4.88
N HIS A 5 -11.58 38.19 -5.74
CA HIS A 5 -12.62 37.24 -5.36
C HIS A 5 -12.00 36.27 -4.34
N GLN A 6 -12.42 36.38 -3.07
CA GLN A 6 -12.16 35.31 -2.12
C GLN A 6 -12.87 34.06 -2.62
N ALA A 7 -12.10 33.00 -2.86
CA ALA A 7 -12.68 31.71 -3.19
C ALA A 7 -13.64 31.35 -2.06
N PRO A 8 -14.92 31.10 -2.36
CA PRO A 8 -15.90 30.88 -1.31
C PRO A 8 -15.52 29.62 -0.54
N SER A 9 -15.66 29.65 0.78
CA SER A 9 -15.17 28.60 1.69
C SER A 9 -15.66 27.18 1.35
N TYR A 10 -16.78 27.05 0.64
CA TYR A 10 -17.27 25.77 0.11
C TYR A 10 -16.36 25.15 -0.96
N SER A 11 -15.63 25.93 -1.75
CA SER A 11 -14.76 25.40 -2.81
C SER A 11 -13.50 24.75 -2.24
N VAL A 12 -12.98 25.29 -1.13
CA VAL A 12 -11.86 24.72 -0.39
C VAL A 12 -12.27 23.40 0.26
N LEU A 13 -13.44 23.38 0.92
CA LEU A 13 -13.97 22.17 1.55
C LEU A 13 -14.28 21.07 0.52
N ALA A 14 -14.85 21.44 -0.63
CA ALA A 14 -15.14 20.49 -1.70
C ALA A 14 -13.86 19.93 -2.34
N GLY A 15 -12.84 20.77 -2.57
CA GLY A 15 -11.55 20.30 -3.07
C GLY A 15 -10.82 19.37 -2.10
N ALA A 16 -10.84 19.70 -0.81
CA ALA A 16 -10.24 18.87 0.24
C ALA A 16 -10.94 17.51 0.39
N SER A 17 -12.28 17.47 0.35
CA SER A 17 -13.03 16.23 0.44
C SER A 17 -12.86 15.34 -0.79
N ALA A 18 -12.87 15.92 -2.00
CA ALA A 18 -12.60 15.20 -3.24
C ALA A 18 -11.18 14.61 -3.26
N GLY A 19 -10.17 15.39 -2.83
CA GLY A 19 -8.80 14.91 -2.71
C GLY A 19 -8.66 13.75 -1.72
N PHE A 20 -9.29 13.85 -0.55
CA PHE A 20 -9.27 12.78 0.44
C PHE A 20 -9.97 11.49 -0.05
N LEU A 21 -11.14 11.62 -0.67
CA LEU A 21 -11.86 10.48 -1.23
C LEU A 21 -11.10 9.82 -2.39
N GLY A 22 -10.32 10.59 -3.13
CA GLY A 22 -9.41 10.09 -4.17
C GLY A 22 -8.26 9.22 -3.65
N LEU A 23 -7.93 9.30 -2.36
CA LEU A 23 -6.88 8.45 -1.74
C LEU A 23 -7.35 7.02 -1.44
N ILE A 24 -8.64 6.83 -1.23
CA ILE A 24 -9.20 5.53 -0.77
C ILE A 24 -8.96 4.39 -1.78
N PRO A 25 -9.19 4.58 -3.09
CA PRO A 25 -9.09 3.49 -4.06
C PRO A 25 -7.68 2.87 -4.16
N HIS A 26 -6.61 3.67 -4.21
CA HIS A 26 -5.23 3.15 -4.27
C HIS A 26 -4.66 2.85 -2.87
N GLY A 27 -4.96 3.70 -1.89
CA GLY A 27 -4.43 3.57 -0.52
C GLY A 27 -4.84 2.26 0.16
N THR A 28 -5.99 1.68 -0.20
CA THR A 28 -6.39 0.36 0.30
C THR A 28 -5.43 -0.74 -0.16
N PHE A 29 -5.03 -0.73 -1.43
CA PHE A 29 -4.08 -1.73 -1.97
C PHE A 29 -2.68 -1.53 -1.41
N GLU A 30 -2.24 -0.28 -1.25
CA GLU A 30 -0.95 0.02 -0.63
C GLU A 30 -0.90 -0.42 0.83
N LEU A 31 -1.95 -0.14 1.60
CA LEU A 31 -2.03 -0.59 3.00
C LEU A 31 -1.96 -2.12 3.09
N LEU A 32 -2.67 -2.84 2.22
CA LEU A 32 -2.58 -4.30 2.14
C LEU A 32 -1.18 -4.77 1.75
N ALA A 33 -0.52 -4.10 0.82
CA ALA A 33 0.85 -4.40 0.43
C ALA A 33 1.81 -4.30 1.63
N TYR A 34 1.76 -3.19 2.37
CA TYR A 34 2.59 -2.99 3.56
C TYR A 34 2.29 -4.01 4.65
N LEU A 35 1.02 -4.32 4.89
CA LEU A 35 0.60 -5.33 5.86
C LEU A 35 1.18 -6.71 5.51
N VAL A 36 1.01 -7.16 4.26
CA VAL A 36 1.50 -8.47 3.82
C VAL A 36 3.03 -8.53 3.81
N ALA A 37 3.71 -7.44 3.43
CA ALA A 37 5.16 -7.35 3.50
C ALA A 37 5.67 -7.43 4.95
N ALA A 38 5.01 -6.72 5.88
CA ALA A 38 5.34 -6.78 7.30
C ALA A 38 5.14 -8.18 7.89
N LEU A 39 4.06 -8.88 7.51
CA LEU A 39 3.83 -10.28 7.89
C LEU A 39 4.94 -11.20 7.37
N ALA A 40 5.31 -11.08 6.09
CA ALA A 40 6.40 -11.86 5.50
C ALA A 40 7.74 -11.62 6.23
N GLY A 41 8.06 -10.37 6.55
CA GLY A 41 9.24 -9.99 7.31
C GLY A 41 9.23 -10.51 8.76
N GLY A 42 8.08 -10.48 9.43
CA GLY A 42 7.91 -11.04 10.76
C GLY A 42 8.09 -12.56 10.80
N ILE A 43 7.54 -13.27 9.80
CA ILE A 43 7.74 -14.72 9.64
C ILE A 43 9.22 -15.03 9.38
N LEU A 44 9.88 -14.27 8.48
CA LEU A 44 11.31 -14.43 8.21
C LEU A 44 12.16 -14.22 9.47
N SER A 45 11.90 -13.14 10.22
CA SER A 45 12.60 -12.84 11.47
C SER A 45 12.46 -13.98 12.49
N SER A 46 11.23 -14.44 12.72
CA SER A 46 10.94 -15.57 13.61
C SER A 46 11.63 -16.86 13.15
N ALA A 47 11.62 -17.14 11.84
CA ALA A 47 12.23 -18.32 11.26
C ALA A 47 13.76 -18.33 11.44
N ILE A 48 14.43 -17.18 11.29
CA ILE A 48 15.88 -17.04 11.49
C ILE A 48 16.26 -17.32 12.95
N ILE A 49 15.50 -16.75 13.90
CA ILE A 49 15.77 -16.89 15.34
C ILE A 49 15.58 -18.34 15.81
N ARG A 50 14.61 -19.08 15.26
CA ARG A 50 14.24 -20.44 15.70
C ARG A 50 15.08 -21.58 15.07
N ARG A 51 16.35 -21.30 14.75
CA ARG A 51 17.30 -22.11 13.95
C ARG A 51 17.32 -23.63 14.23
N ALA A 52 17.08 -24.07 15.47
CA ALA A 52 17.18 -25.48 15.88
C ALA A 52 16.05 -26.41 15.36
N ASN A 53 14.85 -25.89 15.05
CA ASN A 53 13.74 -26.70 14.49
C ASN A 53 13.55 -26.48 12.98
N ALA A 54 14.37 -25.61 12.38
CA ALA A 54 14.15 -25.08 11.05
C ALA A 54 14.77 -25.94 9.95
N GLU A 55 15.87 -26.69 10.17
CA GLU A 55 16.62 -27.33 9.07
C GLU A 55 15.74 -28.21 8.14
N ARG A 56 14.76 -28.92 8.70
CA ARG A 56 13.90 -29.83 7.91
C ARG A 56 12.76 -29.13 7.16
N ARG A 57 12.36 -27.91 7.56
CA ARG A 57 11.23 -27.16 7.00
C ARG A 57 11.60 -25.74 6.52
N TRP A 58 12.85 -25.34 6.65
CA TRP A 58 13.32 -24.01 6.29
C TRP A 58 13.01 -23.68 4.83
N GLY A 59 13.24 -24.63 3.92
CA GLY A 59 12.98 -24.45 2.50
C GLY A 59 11.49 -24.23 2.17
N SER A 60 10.55 -24.84 2.92
CA SER A 60 9.12 -24.58 2.71
C SER A 60 8.73 -23.22 3.28
N VAL A 61 9.20 -22.88 4.48
CA VAL A 61 8.92 -21.58 5.12
C VAL A 61 9.48 -20.43 4.28
N PHE A 62 10.72 -20.54 3.81
CA PHE A 62 11.32 -19.53 2.94
C PHE A 62 10.53 -19.34 1.64
N ARG A 63 10.06 -20.44 1.04
CA ARG A 63 9.23 -20.37 -0.17
C ARG A 63 7.90 -19.67 0.08
N ASP A 64 7.30 -19.88 1.25
CA ASP A 64 6.04 -19.20 1.61
C ASP A 64 6.26 -17.71 1.91
N ILE A 65 7.38 -17.35 2.53
CA ILE A 65 7.80 -15.93 2.67
C ILE A 65 7.93 -15.28 1.29
N VAL A 66 8.62 -15.93 0.34
CA VAL A 66 8.77 -15.41 -1.03
C VAL A 66 7.41 -15.21 -1.72
N LYS A 67 6.48 -16.17 -1.57
CA LYS A 67 5.11 -16.02 -2.11
C LYS A 67 4.38 -14.85 -1.47
N LEU A 68 4.45 -14.70 -0.15
CA LEU A 68 3.82 -13.57 0.54
C LEU A 68 4.41 -12.23 0.10
N SER A 69 5.73 -12.14 -0.04
CA SER A 69 6.40 -10.96 -0.59
C SER A 69 5.95 -10.66 -2.02
N ALA A 70 5.78 -11.68 -2.87
CA ALA A 70 5.25 -11.50 -4.22
C ALA A 70 3.81 -10.97 -4.21
N VAL A 71 2.96 -11.47 -3.31
CA VAL A 71 1.58 -10.96 -3.13
C VAL A 71 1.59 -9.50 -2.68
N ALA A 72 2.47 -9.12 -1.75
CA ALA A 72 2.63 -7.73 -1.33
C ALA A 72 3.02 -6.82 -2.51
N ILE A 73 3.95 -7.25 -3.36
CA ILE A 73 4.36 -6.51 -4.56
C ILE A 73 3.19 -6.36 -5.54
N ILE A 74 2.38 -7.40 -5.74
CA ILE A 74 1.19 -7.32 -6.60
C ILE A 74 0.23 -6.26 -6.08
N PHE A 75 -0.07 -6.24 -4.77
CA PHE A 75 -0.92 -5.20 -4.20
C PHE A 75 -0.31 -3.80 -4.36
N LEU A 76 1.00 -3.64 -4.17
CA LEU A 76 1.68 -2.36 -4.34
C LEU A 76 1.56 -1.85 -5.79
N VAL A 77 1.77 -2.73 -6.77
CA VAL A 77 1.63 -2.40 -8.20
C VAL A 77 0.18 -2.05 -8.55
N LEU A 78 -0.81 -2.76 -7.99
CA LEU A 78 -2.23 -2.45 -8.21
C LEU A 78 -2.59 -1.07 -7.64
N GLY A 79 -2.13 -0.74 -6.43
CA GLY A 79 -2.31 0.59 -5.83
C GLY A 79 -1.73 1.69 -6.72
N ALA A 80 -0.45 1.55 -7.09
CA ALA A 80 0.23 2.50 -7.96
C ALA A 80 -0.43 2.63 -9.36
N ALA A 81 -0.96 1.53 -9.92
CA ALA A 81 -1.67 1.56 -11.19
C ALA A 81 -3.00 2.33 -11.08
N ILE A 82 -3.73 2.18 -9.97
CA ILE A 82 -4.96 2.93 -9.71
C ILE A 82 -4.64 4.42 -9.56
N GLU A 83 -3.62 4.76 -8.77
CA GLU A 83 -3.16 6.15 -8.60
C GLU A 83 -2.77 6.76 -9.96
N ALA A 84 -1.96 6.06 -10.75
CA ALA A 84 -1.55 6.50 -12.08
C ALA A 84 -2.75 6.73 -13.00
N SER A 85 -3.76 5.85 -12.96
CA SER A 85 -4.99 6.02 -13.75
C SER A 85 -5.82 7.21 -13.29
N SER A 86 -5.85 7.51 -11.98
CA SER A 86 -6.54 8.70 -11.45
C SER A 86 -5.84 10.00 -11.79
N ILE A 87 -4.52 9.99 -11.95
CA ILE A 87 -3.72 11.17 -12.34
C ILE A 87 -3.83 11.42 -13.85
N VAL A 88 -3.74 10.37 -14.67
CA VAL A 88 -3.76 10.50 -16.14
C VAL A 88 -5.18 10.72 -16.69
N GLY A 89 -6.21 10.26 -15.96
CA GLY A 89 -7.62 10.45 -16.33
C GLY A 89 -8.27 11.72 -15.79
N ALA A 90 -7.57 12.53 -14.97
CA ALA A 90 -8.02 13.81 -14.42
C ALA A 90 -7.45 14.99 -15.22
#